data_AF-A0AB39SI79-F1
#
_entry.id   AF-A0AB39SI79-F1
#
_cell.length_a   1.000
_cell.length_b   1.000
_cell.length_c   1.000
_cell.angle_alpha   90.00
_cell.angle_beta   90.00
_cell.angle_gamma   90.00
#
_symmetry.space_group_name_H-M   'P 1'
#
loop_
_entity.id
_entity.type
_entity.pdbx_description
1 polymer ?
#
loop_
_entity_poly.entity_id
_entity_poly.type
_entity_poly.pdbx_seq_one_letter_code
_entity_poly.pdbx_strand_id
1 'polypeptide(L)'
;MTVSTVEYIRYRIPEQQSAEFLAAYTRAAAQLAAAPQCVDYELARCEEDFEHFTLRITWTSTEDHLEGFRKSPLFPDFLAEIRPYIGSIEEMRHYKPTAVRGTGASVPTLYAWAGGAEAFTRLTEAFYDKVLKDDLLAPLFADLAPEHAAHVALWLGEVFGGPAAYSESQGGHGHMVVKHMGKGITEAQRRRWVNLLQDAADDAGLPTDAEFRSAFVAYAEWGTRLAVYFSGPNAVAPGEQPVPRWTWGAAPPYQP
;
A
#
# COMPACT_ATOMS: atom_id res chain seq x y z
N MET A 1 13.37 -4.66 -1.17
CA MET A 1 12.83 -4.11 0.09
C MET A 1 13.99 -3.49 0.85
N THR A 2 13.99 -2.19 1.05
CA THR A 2 14.95 -1.50 1.92
C THR A 2 14.88 -2.13 3.32
N VAL A 3 16.03 -2.48 3.89
CA VAL A 3 16.10 -3.15 5.20
C VAL A 3 15.90 -2.08 6.29
N SER A 4 14.65 -1.82 6.66
CA SER A 4 14.33 -0.97 7.80
C SER A 4 14.67 -1.68 9.12
N THR A 5 14.89 -0.87 10.16
CA THR A 5 15.08 -1.33 11.54
C THR A 5 13.97 -0.76 12.41
N VAL A 6 13.59 -1.46 13.47
CA VAL A 6 12.58 -1.00 14.43
C VAL A 6 13.27 -0.76 15.76
N GLU A 7 13.15 0.44 16.30
CA GLU A 7 13.55 0.77 17.65
C GLU A 7 12.36 0.63 18.60
N TYR A 8 12.55 -0.10 19.69
CA TYR A 8 11.62 -0.12 20.81
C TYR A 8 12.24 0.59 22.00
N ILE A 9 11.49 1.53 22.56
CA ILE A 9 11.83 2.23 23.80
C ILE A 9 10.72 1.97 24.81
N ARG A 10 11.05 1.28 25.91
CA ARG A 10 10.10 1.01 26.98
C ARG A 10 10.33 1.98 28.12
N TYR A 11 9.24 2.58 28.58
CA TYR A 11 9.24 3.49 29.70
C TYR A 11 8.40 2.93 30.85
N ARG A 12 8.85 3.21 32.07
CA ARG A 12 8.02 3.17 33.27
C ARG A 12 7.81 4.59 33.80
N ILE A 13 6.63 5.13 33.54
CA ILE A 13 6.22 6.49 33.88
C ILE A 13 5.18 6.39 35.01
N PRO A 14 5.43 7.00 36.19
CA PRO A 14 4.42 7.07 37.23
C PRO A 14 3.10 7.63 36.68
N GLU A 15 1.98 7.03 37.07
CA GLU A 15 0.67 7.35 36.49
C GLU A 15 0.37 8.87 36.53
N GLN A 16 0.77 9.56 37.61
CA GLN A 16 0.54 10.99 37.77
C GLN A 16 1.30 11.86 36.76
N GLN A 17 2.38 11.34 36.16
CA GLN A 17 3.17 12.01 35.12
C GLN A 17 2.76 11.63 33.70
N SER A 18 1.84 10.68 33.52
CA SER A 18 1.46 10.15 32.20
C SER A 18 0.93 11.22 31.25
N ALA A 19 0.13 12.16 31.74
CA ALA A 19 -0.41 13.24 30.91
C ALA A 19 0.69 14.19 30.40
N GLU A 20 1.66 14.53 31.25
CA GLU A 20 2.78 15.39 30.88
C GLU A 20 3.73 14.68 29.90
N PHE A 21 3.96 13.39 30.12
CA PHE A 21 4.75 12.53 29.24
C PHE A 21 4.17 12.46 27.82
N LEU A 22 2.85 12.22 27.71
CA LEU A 22 2.15 12.22 26.42
C LEU A 22 2.22 13.58 25.73
N ALA A 23 2.08 14.68 26.48
CA ALA A 23 2.17 16.03 25.92
C ALA A 23 3.60 16.33 25.42
N ALA A 24 4.64 15.90 26.16
CA ALA A 24 6.03 16.03 25.74
C ALA A 24 6.32 15.25 24.46
N TYR A 25 5.86 13.99 24.37
CA TYR A 25 6.00 13.20 23.16
C TYR A 25 5.21 13.75 21.98
N THR A 26 4.04 14.36 22.22
CA THR A 26 3.27 15.04 21.18
C THR A 26 4.06 16.20 20.57
N ARG A 27 4.82 16.97 21.39
CA ARG A 27 5.71 18.02 20.88
C ARG A 27 6.92 17.45 20.15
N ALA A 28 7.58 16.44 20.74
CA ALA A 28 8.75 15.76 20.17
C ALA A 28 8.45 15.04 18.83
N ALA A 29 7.19 14.62 18.62
CA ALA A 29 6.74 13.96 17.41
C ALA A 29 6.92 14.83 16.15
N ALA A 30 6.93 16.16 16.27
CA ALA A 30 7.16 17.06 15.13
C ALA A 30 8.56 16.84 14.50
N GLN A 31 9.57 16.60 15.33
CA GLN A 31 10.94 16.36 14.90
C GLN A 31 11.09 14.97 14.27
N LEU A 32 10.38 13.96 14.78
CA LEU A 32 10.33 12.63 14.15
C LEU A 32 9.63 12.71 12.78
N ALA A 33 8.49 13.39 12.69
CA ALA A 33 7.74 13.54 11.44
C ALA A 33 8.52 14.30 10.34
N ALA A 34 9.40 15.23 10.72
CA ALA A 34 10.23 15.98 9.79
C ALA A 34 11.50 15.23 9.35
N ALA A 35 11.88 14.14 10.03
CA ALA A 35 13.12 13.42 9.77
C ALA A 35 12.98 12.46 8.58
N PRO A 36 13.74 12.62 7.49
CA PRO A 36 13.64 11.73 6.32
C PRO A 36 14.08 10.29 6.61
N GLN A 37 14.83 10.07 7.70
CA GLN A 37 15.25 8.75 8.18
C GLN A 37 14.14 8.03 8.96
N CYS A 38 13.15 8.76 9.48
CA CYS A 38 12.05 8.21 10.25
C CYS A 38 10.92 7.78 9.28
N VAL A 39 10.62 6.49 9.27
CA VAL A 39 9.59 5.90 8.40
C VAL A 39 8.21 6.01 9.05
N ASP A 40 8.11 5.62 10.33
CA ASP A 40 6.90 5.76 11.15
C ASP A 40 7.26 5.70 12.64
N TYR A 41 6.32 6.07 13.50
CA TYR A 41 6.44 5.92 14.95
C TYR A 41 5.07 5.77 15.63
N GLU A 42 5.04 5.13 16.80
CA GLU A 42 3.84 4.90 17.62
C GLU A 42 4.24 4.86 19.09
N LEU A 43 3.54 5.64 19.93
CA LEU A 43 3.64 5.56 21.38
C LEU A 43 2.37 4.88 21.92
N ALA A 44 2.52 3.67 22.45
CA ALA A 44 1.44 2.92 23.07
C ALA A 44 1.57 2.94 24.59
N ARG A 45 0.43 2.99 25.29
CA ARG A 45 0.33 2.75 26.73
C ARG A 45 -0.26 1.37 26.94
N CYS A 46 0.27 0.60 27.88
CA CYS A 46 -0.32 -0.68 28.26
C CYS A 46 -1.69 -0.45 28.93
N GLU A 47 -2.69 -1.24 28.55
CA GLU A 47 -4.04 -1.12 29.12
C GLU A 47 -4.18 -1.89 30.45
N GLU A 48 -3.31 -2.87 30.70
CA GLU A 48 -3.27 -3.66 31.93
C GLU A 48 -2.35 -3.06 33.01
N ASP A 49 -1.35 -2.28 32.62
CA ASP A 49 -0.43 -1.59 33.51
C ASP A 49 -0.15 -0.17 33.01
N PHE A 50 -0.87 0.77 33.61
CA PHE A 50 -0.90 2.17 33.21
C PHE A 50 0.41 2.95 33.43
N GLU A 51 1.41 2.38 34.10
CA GLU A 51 2.74 3.00 34.19
C GLU A 51 3.62 2.67 32.98
N HIS A 52 3.23 1.70 32.15
CA HIS A 52 4.08 1.21 31.07
C HIS A 52 3.71 1.83 29.73
N PHE A 53 4.73 2.35 29.05
CA PHE A 53 4.63 2.85 27.68
C PHE A 53 5.68 2.18 26.80
N THR A 54 5.34 1.95 25.53
CA THR A 54 6.27 1.49 24.51
C THR A 54 6.21 2.44 23.32
N LEU A 55 7.34 3.06 23.01
CA LEU A 55 7.54 3.79 21.75
C LEU A 55 8.16 2.84 20.73
N ARG A 56 7.50 2.67 19.59
CA ARG A 56 8.04 2.02 18.40
C ARG A 56 8.43 3.10 17.40
N ILE A 57 9.65 3.05 16.86
CA ILE A 57 10.06 3.90 15.74
C ILE A 57 10.65 3.02 14.64
N THR A 58 10.14 3.16 13.42
CA THR A 58 10.74 2.53 12.25
C THR A 58 11.71 3.51 11.60
N TRP A 59 12.96 3.10 11.45
CA TRP A 59 14.02 3.87 10.81
C TRP A 59 14.42 3.22 9.48
N THR A 60 14.89 4.02 8.53
CA THR A 60 15.43 3.52 7.25
C THR A 60 16.59 2.56 7.46
N SER A 61 17.41 2.77 8.48
CA SER A 61 18.41 1.83 9.01
C SER A 61 18.88 2.24 10.42
N THR A 62 19.62 1.37 11.13
CA THR A 62 20.22 1.73 12.42
C THR A 62 21.26 2.84 12.27
N GLU A 63 22.04 2.81 11.18
CA GLU A 63 23.03 3.84 10.88
C GLU A 63 22.36 5.20 10.61
N ASP A 64 21.29 5.23 9.81
CA ASP A 64 20.56 6.47 9.52
C ASP A 64 19.96 7.10 10.78
N HIS A 65 19.56 6.30 11.76
CA HIS A 65 19.15 6.83 13.05
C HIS A 65 20.34 7.43 13.82
N LEU A 66 21.42 6.67 14.01
CA LEU A 66 22.54 7.07 14.87
C LEU A 66 23.41 8.19 14.29
N GLU A 67 23.62 8.16 12.99
CA GLU A 67 24.49 9.10 12.26
C GLU A 67 23.68 10.18 11.54
N GLY A 68 22.43 9.88 11.16
CA GLY A 68 21.52 10.85 10.55
C GLY A 68 20.71 11.61 11.60
N PHE A 69 19.62 11.02 12.11
CA PHE A 69 18.70 11.74 13.00
C PHE A 69 19.39 12.29 14.26
N ARG A 70 20.14 11.46 15.01
CA ARG A 70 20.78 11.88 16.28
C ARG A 70 21.85 12.97 16.13
N LYS A 71 22.40 13.16 14.94
CA LYS A 71 23.37 14.23 14.64
C LYS A 71 22.74 15.38 13.85
N SER A 72 21.46 15.29 13.52
CA SER A 72 20.74 16.31 12.76
C SER A 72 20.37 17.52 13.63
N PRO A 73 20.04 18.67 13.00
CA PRO A 73 19.49 19.82 13.72
C PRO A 73 18.14 19.56 14.41
N LEU A 74 17.43 18.47 14.08
CA LEU A 74 16.14 18.12 14.69
C LEU A 74 16.31 17.50 16.09
N PHE A 75 17.45 16.85 16.36
CA PHE A 75 17.65 16.08 17.59
C PHE A 75 17.71 16.91 18.87
N PRO A 76 18.33 18.11 18.92
CA PRO A 76 18.35 18.91 20.15
C PRO A 76 16.96 19.26 20.68
N ASP A 77 16.02 19.64 19.80
CA ASP A 77 14.65 19.98 20.18
C ASP A 77 13.87 18.74 20.62
N PHE A 78 14.03 17.61 19.91
CA PHE A 78 13.48 16.33 20.34
C PHE A 78 14.00 15.95 21.74
N LEU A 79 15.31 16.03 21.95
CA LEU A 79 15.94 15.68 23.21
C LEU A 79 15.50 16.62 24.34
N ALA A 80 15.27 17.90 24.07
CA ALA A 80 14.81 18.85 25.08
C ALA A 80 13.47 18.42 25.71
N GLU A 81 12.54 17.93 24.89
CA GLU A 81 11.24 17.43 25.34
C GLU A 81 11.35 16.11 26.11
N ILE A 82 12.22 15.20 25.68
CA ILE A 82 12.29 13.83 26.24
C ILE A 82 13.27 13.72 27.41
N ARG A 83 14.22 14.66 27.55
CA ARG A 83 15.26 14.64 28.60
C ARG A 83 14.73 14.35 30.02
N PRO A 84 13.59 14.90 30.48
CA PRO A 84 13.07 14.61 31.82
C PRO A 84 12.78 13.11 32.07
N TYR A 85 12.50 12.36 31.02
CA TYR A 85 12.03 10.97 31.10
C TYR A 85 13.10 9.92 30.79
N ILE A 86 14.34 10.34 30.52
CA ILE A 86 15.45 9.40 30.23
C ILE A 86 15.68 8.42 31.39
N GLY A 87 15.51 8.88 32.63
CA GLY A 87 15.66 8.03 33.82
C GLY A 87 14.57 6.96 33.97
N SER A 88 13.47 7.08 33.24
CA SER A 88 12.35 6.14 33.24
C SER A 88 12.46 5.08 32.14
N ILE A 89 13.54 5.07 31.36
CA ILE A 89 13.73 4.12 30.26
C ILE A 89 14.19 2.77 30.80
N GLU A 90 13.39 1.75 30.57
CA GLU A 90 13.71 0.35 30.92
C GLU A 90 14.41 -0.37 29.74
N GLU A 91 14.12 0.05 28.50
CA GLU A 91 14.71 -0.52 27.29
C GLU A 91 14.82 0.55 26.20
N MET A 92 15.89 0.52 25.41
CA MET A 92 16.07 1.29 24.17
C MET A 92 16.98 0.50 23.25
N ARG A 93 16.40 -0.21 22.26
CA ARG A 93 17.14 -1.12 21.39
C ARG A 93 16.57 -1.16 19.97
N HIS A 94 17.45 -1.43 19.00
CA HIS A 94 17.10 -1.68 17.60
C HIS A 94 16.94 -3.17 17.31
N TYR A 95 15.91 -3.51 16.53
CA TYR A 95 15.56 -4.86 16.13
C TYR A 95 15.34 -4.91 14.62
N LYS A 96 15.87 -5.97 14.00
CA LYS A 96 15.62 -6.26 12.60
C LYS A 96 14.30 -7.03 12.46
N PRO A 97 13.32 -6.54 11.67
CA PRO A 97 12.12 -7.31 11.36
C PRO A 97 12.45 -8.67 10.74
N THR A 98 11.69 -9.70 11.10
CA THR A 98 11.84 -11.05 10.53
C THR A 98 10.83 -11.30 9.42
N ALA A 99 10.91 -12.47 8.79
CA ALA A 99 9.92 -12.90 7.80
C ALA A 99 8.54 -13.20 8.42
N VAL A 100 8.44 -13.36 9.74
CA VAL A 100 7.18 -13.62 10.44
C VAL A 100 6.42 -12.31 10.61
N ARG A 101 5.55 -12.00 9.66
CA ARG A 101 4.69 -10.80 9.63
C ARG A 101 3.46 -11.03 8.74
N GLY A 102 2.37 -10.31 8.99
CA GLY A 102 1.13 -10.40 8.21
C GLY A 102 0.12 -9.34 8.60
N THR A 103 -1.01 -9.27 7.88
CA THR A 103 -2.04 -8.24 8.05
C THR A 103 -3.18 -8.66 9.00
N GLY A 104 -3.09 -9.84 9.62
CA GLY A 104 -4.19 -10.41 10.41
C GLY A 104 -5.47 -10.64 9.57
N ALA A 105 -6.58 -10.94 10.24
CA ALA A 105 -7.88 -11.19 9.60
C ALA A 105 -8.98 -10.22 10.05
N SER A 106 -8.67 -9.24 10.91
CA SER A 106 -9.64 -8.28 11.46
C SER A 106 -10.16 -7.29 10.42
N VAL A 107 -9.37 -7.02 9.38
CA VAL A 107 -9.79 -6.23 8.21
C VAL A 107 -9.85 -7.17 7.01
N PRO A 108 -11.01 -7.34 6.35
CA PRO A 108 -11.13 -8.23 5.20
C PRO A 108 -10.29 -7.71 4.02
N THR A 109 -9.93 -8.57 3.06
CA THR A 109 -9.33 -8.09 1.81
C THR A 109 -10.39 -7.44 0.93
N LEU A 110 -9.98 -6.56 0.00
CA LEU A 110 -10.90 -6.00 -1.00
C LEU A 110 -11.55 -7.12 -1.84
N TYR A 111 -10.81 -8.20 -2.10
CA TYR A 111 -11.33 -9.39 -2.77
C TYR A 111 -12.46 -10.05 -1.99
N ALA A 112 -12.27 -10.30 -0.69
CA ALA A 112 -13.29 -10.90 0.15
C ALA A 112 -14.51 -9.98 0.30
N TRP A 113 -14.27 -8.67 0.49
CA TRP A 113 -15.33 -7.66 0.61
C TRP A 113 -16.17 -7.53 -0.66
N ALA A 114 -15.54 -7.63 -1.84
CA ALA A 114 -16.23 -7.59 -3.13
C ALA A 114 -17.15 -8.79 -3.37
N GLY A 115 -17.00 -9.90 -2.64
CA GLY A 115 -17.71 -11.16 -2.88
C GLY A 115 -16.88 -12.23 -3.59
N GLY A 116 -15.54 -12.09 -3.60
CA GLY A 116 -14.63 -13.11 -4.11
C GLY A 116 -14.65 -13.27 -5.64
N ALA A 117 -14.23 -14.45 -6.13
CA ALA A 117 -13.99 -14.70 -7.55
C ALA A 117 -15.20 -14.39 -8.43
N GLU A 118 -16.40 -14.80 -7.99
CA GLU A 118 -17.64 -14.58 -8.74
C GLU A 118 -17.91 -13.10 -8.99
N ALA A 119 -17.58 -12.22 -8.04
CA ALA A 119 -17.76 -10.77 -8.22
C ALA A 119 -16.82 -10.21 -9.29
N PHE A 120 -15.56 -10.66 -9.33
CA PHE A 120 -14.61 -10.23 -10.36
C PHE A 120 -14.93 -10.81 -11.73
N THR A 121 -15.48 -12.02 -11.82
CA THR A 121 -16.00 -12.57 -13.07
C THR A 121 -17.14 -11.70 -13.61
N ARG A 122 -18.15 -11.39 -12.79
CA ARG A 122 -19.26 -10.50 -13.22
C ARG A 122 -18.76 -9.12 -13.63
N LEU A 123 -17.81 -8.56 -12.87
CA LEU A 123 -17.20 -7.27 -13.18
C LEU A 123 -16.56 -7.27 -14.56
N THR A 124 -15.71 -8.25 -14.87
CA THR A 124 -14.99 -8.23 -16.15
C THR A 124 -15.89 -8.58 -17.32
N GLU A 125 -16.89 -9.44 -17.15
CA GLU A 125 -17.92 -9.68 -18.16
C GLU A 125 -18.66 -8.38 -18.51
N ALA A 126 -19.23 -7.69 -17.51
CA ALA A 126 -19.91 -6.41 -17.70
C ALA A 126 -18.98 -5.33 -18.29
N PHE A 127 -17.71 -5.35 -17.90
CA PHE A 127 -16.70 -4.41 -18.39
C PHE A 127 -16.39 -4.61 -19.87
N TYR A 128 -16.08 -5.83 -20.30
CA TYR A 128 -15.74 -6.09 -21.70
C TYR A 128 -16.96 -5.95 -22.62
N ASP A 129 -18.17 -6.24 -22.13
CA ASP A 129 -19.42 -5.94 -22.83
C ASP A 129 -19.60 -4.45 -23.14
N LYS A 130 -19.04 -3.56 -22.31
CA LYS A 130 -19.03 -2.11 -22.53
C LYS A 130 -17.86 -1.69 -23.42
N VAL A 131 -16.66 -2.19 -23.15
CA VAL A 131 -15.43 -1.86 -23.89
C VAL A 131 -15.57 -2.17 -25.38
N LEU A 132 -16.15 -3.32 -25.73
CA LEU A 132 -16.34 -3.75 -27.12
C LEU A 132 -17.37 -2.90 -27.89
N LYS A 133 -18.20 -2.11 -27.18
CA LYS A 133 -19.18 -1.19 -27.75
C LYS A 133 -18.73 0.27 -27.72
N ASP A 134 -17.55 0.55 -27.17
CA ASP A 134 -17.03 1.90 -27.02
C ASP A 134 -16.14 2.29 -28.19
N ASP A 135 -16.50 3.38 -28.90
CA ASP A 135 -15.78 3.81 -30.11
C ASP A 135 -14.29 4.08 -29.89
N LEU A 136 -13.91 4.53 -28.68
CA LEU A 136 -12.52 4.89 -28.36
C LEU A 136 -11.68 3.67 -27.95
N LEU A 137 -12.27 2.73 -27.22
CA LEU A 137 -11.56 1.55 -26.71
C LEU A 137 -11.65 0.33 -27.59
N ALA A 138 -12.78 0.08 -28.27
CA ALA A 138 -12.99 -1.13 -29.07
C ALA A 138 -11.83 -1.42 -30.05
N PRO A 139 -11.21 -0.43 -30.73
CA PRO A 139 -10.06 -0.69 -31.61
C PRO A 139 -8.84 -1.32 -30.89
N LEU A 140 -8.62 -1.03 -29.60
CA LEU A 140 -7.52 -1.64 -28.82
C LEU A 140 -7.76 -3.14 -28.56
N PHE A 141 -9.01 -3.58 -28.65
CA PHE A 141 -9.46 -4.93 -28.30
C PHE A 141 -10.05 -5.67 -29.52
N ALA A 142 -9.74 -5.26 -30.75
CA ALA A 142 -10.27 -5.90 -31.96
C ALA A 142 -9.95 -7.40 -32.06
N ASP A 143 -8.77 -7.81 -31.57
CA ASP A 143 -8.30 -9.20 -31.56
C ASP A 143 -8.42 -9.84 -30.15
N LEU A 144 -9.48 -9.50 -29.41
CA LEU A 144 -9.67 -10.01 -28.04
C LEU A 144 -9.87 -11.53 -28.03
N ALA A 145 -8.99 -12.25 -27.33
CA ALA A 145 -9.19 -13.67 -27.07
C ALA A 145 -10.42 -13.89 -26.17
N PRO A 146 -11.22 -14.97 -26.38
CA PRO A 146 -12.41 -15.25 -25.56
C PRO A 146 -12.12 -15.32 -24.06
N GLU A 147 -10.93 -15.76 -23.67
CA GLU A 147 -10.53 -15.96 -22.27
C GLU A 147 -10.04 -14.66 -21.60
N HIS A 148 -9.94 -13.56 -22.34
CA HIS A 148 -9.31 -12.34 -21.84
C HIS A 148 -10.01 -11.78 -20.60
N ALA A 149 -11.35 -11.74 -20.59
CA ALA A 149 -12.12 -11.29 -19.44
C ALA A 149 -11.86 -12.14 -18.18
N ALA A 150 -11.74 -13.46 -18.34
CA ALA A 150 -11.43 -14.36 -17.24
C ALA A 150 -10.01 -14.12 -16.71
N HIS A 151 -9.02 -13.91 -17.59
CA HIS A 151 -7.65 -13.59 -17.17
C HIS A 151 -7.56 -12.26 -16.42
N VAL A 152 -8.34 -11.25 -16.82
CA VAL A 152 -8.39 -9.98 -16.08
C VAL A 152 -9.09 -10.16 -14.72
N ALA A 153 -10.10 -11.03 -14.61
CA ALA A 153 -10.72 -11.33 -13.31
C ALA A 153 -9.73 -11.98 -12.34
N LEU A 154 -8.91 -12.93 -12.82
CA LEU A 154 -7.85 -13.53 -12.03
C LEU A 154 -6.82 -12.48 -11.57
N TRP A 155 -6.41 -11.60 -12.48
CA TRP A 155 -5.47 -10.51 -12.16
C TRP A 155 -6.01 -9.60 -11.06
N LEU A 156 -7.22 -9.04 -11.25
CA LEU A 156 -7.84 -8.14 -10.28
C LEU A 156 -8.07 -8.87 -8.94
N GLY A 157 -8.51 -10.12 -8.99
CA GLY A 157 -8.74 -10.91 -7.79
C GLY A 157 -7.47 -11.09 -6.97
N GLU A 158 -6.35 -11.44 -7.61
CA GLU A 158 -5.06 -11.58 -6.94
C GLU A 158 -4.55 -10.25 -6.38
N VAL A 159 -4.66 -9.17 -7.16
CA VAL A 159 -4.25 -7.82 -6.74
C VAL A 159 -4.99 -7.40 -5.48
N PHE A 160 -6.30 -7.62 -5.41
CA PHE A 160 -7.16 -7.22 -4.30
C PHE A 160 -7.11 -8.17 -3.09
N GLY A 161 -6.12 -9.06 -3.05
CA GLY A 161 -5.86 -9.93 -1.89
C GLY A 161 -6.51 -11.31 -1.98
N GLY A 162 -6.94 -11.73 -3.16
CA GLY A 162 -7.36 -13.10 -3.44
C GLY A 162 -6.18 -14.07 -3.63
N PRO A 163 -6.48 -15.33 -3.98
CA PRO A 163 -5.48 -16.37 -4.28
C PRO A 163 -4.51 -15.95 -5.40
N ALA A 164 -3.32 -16.57 -5.45
CA ALA A 164 -2.29 -16.28 -6.45
C ALA A 164 -2.59 -16.89 -7.85
N ALA A 165 -3.87 -16.98 -8.21
CA ALA A 165 -4.34 -17.75 -9.36
C ALA A 165 -3.86 -17.17 -10.71
N TYR A 166 -3.66 -15.85 -10.82
CA TYR A 166 -3.08 -15.26 -12.04
C TYR A 166 -1.60 -15.56 -12.12
N SER A 167 -0.86 -15.40 -11.02
CA SER A 167 0.56 -15.73 -10.97
C SER A 167 0.81 -17.20 -11.34
N GLU A 168 0.05 -18.11 -10.76
CA GLU A 168 0.19 -19.55 -10.96
C GLU A 168 -0.17 -20.00 -12.37
N SER A 169 -1.21 -19.40 -12.98
CA SER A 169 -1.72 -19.85 -14.29
C SER A 169 -1.24 -19.02 -15.49
N GLN A 170 -0.89 -17.74 -15.29
CA GLN A 170 -0.54 -16.80 -16.36
C GLN A 170 0.88 -16.26 -16.27
N GLY A 171 1.65 -16.53 -15.19
CA GLY A 171 3.03 -16.06 -15.06
C GLY A 171 3.20 -14.67 -14.43
N GLY A 172 2.17 -14.17 -13.74
CA GLY A 172 2.29 -13.04 -12.82
C GLY A 172 2.57 -11.68 -13.48
N HIS A 173 3.15 -10.76 -12.72
CA HIS A 173 3.32 -9.36 -13.13
C HIS A 173 4.06 -9.20 -14.46
N GLY A 174 5.14 -9.96 -14.68
CA GLY A 174 5.92 -9.90 -15.92
C GLY A 174 5.08 -10.19 -17.16
N HIS A 175 4.24 -11.24 -17.10
CA HIS A 175 3.31 -11.56 -18.18
C HIS A 175 2.30 -10.43 -18.44
N MET A 176 1.73 -9.85 -17.37
CA MET A 176 0.77 -8.74 -17.51
C MET A 176 1.39 -7.52 -18.20
N VAL A 177 2.62 -7.15 -17.84
CA VAL A 177 3.32 -6.02 -18.48
C VAL A 177 3.53 -6.27 -19.96
N VAL A 178 4.01 -7.45 -20.34
CA VAL A 178 4.24 -7.81 -21.75
C VAL A 178 2.96 -7.67 -22.59
N LYS A 179 1.78 -7.96 -22.04
CA LYS A 179 0.50 -7.78 -22.75
C LYS A 179 0.16 -6.33 -23.08
N HIS A 180 0.76 -5.36 -22.38
CA HIS A 180 0.53 -3.94 -22.59
C HIS A 180 1.59 -3.28 -23.47
N MET A 181 2.76 -3.92 -23.67
CA MET A 181 3.86 -3.34 -24.44
C MET A 181 3.49 -3.08 -25.90
N GLY A 182 3.93 -1.93 -26.42
CA GLY A 182 3.73 -1.53 -27.81
C GLY A 182 2.28 -1.19 -28.19
N LYS A 183 1.35 -1.14 -27.23
CA LYS A 183 -0.06 -0.82 -27.47
C LYS A 183 -0.33 0.67 -27.68
N GLY A 184 0.62 1.55 -27.34
CA GLY A 184 0.48 3.00 -27.54
C GLY A 184 -0.77 3.60 -26.87
N ILE A 185 -1.09 3.17 -25.65
CA ILE A 185 -2.29 3.58 -24.93
C ILE A 185 -2.21 5.07 -24.61
N THR A 186 -3.23 5.82 -25.04
CA THR A 186 -3.32 7.27 -24.81
C THR A 186 -3.99 7.58 -23.47
N GLU A 187 -3.77 8.80 -22.94
CA GLU A 187 -4.46 9.26 -21.73
C GLU A 187 -5.99 9.31 -21.88
N ALA A 188 -6.51 9.60 -23.08
CA ALA A 188 -7.95 9.59 -23.34
C ALA A 188 -8.53 8.17 -23.21
N GLN A 189 -7.84 7.18 -23.80
CA GLN A 189 -8.21 5.76 -23.66
C GLN A 189 -8.11 5.31 -22.21
N ARG A 190 -7.02 5.66 -21.51
CA ARG A 190 -6.83 5.35 -20.09
C ARG A 190 -8.00 5.84 -19.22
N ARG A 191 -8.35 7.12 -19.33
CA ARG A 191 -9.47 7.70 -18.56
C ARG A 191 -10.81 7.06 -18.92
N ARG A 192 -11.05 6.79 -20.21
CA ARG A 192 -12.27 6.13 -20.65
C ARG A 192 -12.39 4.71 -20.09
N TRP A 193 -11.28 3.98 -20.07
CA TRP A 193 -11.19 2.64 -19.49
C TRP A 193 -11.55 2.66 -18.00
N VAL A 194 -10.99 3.61 -17.23
CA VAL A 194 -11.29 3.76 -15.79
C VAL A 194 -12.77 4.10 -15.55
N ASN A 195 -13.37 4.94 -16.38
CA ASN A 195 -14.80 5.26 -16.27
C ASN A 195 -15.69 4.05 -16.54
N LEU A 196 -15.42 3.30 -17.63
CA LEU A 196 -16.19 2.11 -17.95
C LEU A 196 -16.03 1.00 -16.91
N LEU A 197 -14.85 0.89 -16.27
CA LEU A 197 -14.65 -0.07 -15.18
C LEU A 197 -15.50 0.28 -13.96
N GLN A 198 -15.64 1.57 -13.64
CA GLN A 198 -16.52 2.03 -12.56
C GLN A 198 -17.99 1.74 -12.89
N ASP A 199 -18.45 2.07 -14.10
CA ASP A 199 -19.81 1.76 -14.55
C ASP A 199 -20.08 0.25 -14.51
N ALA A 200 -19.12 -0.58 -14.93
CA ALA A 200 -19.22 -2.03 -14.87
C ALA A 200 -19.27 -2.57 -13.43
N ALA A 201 -18.59 -1.90 -12.50
CA ALA A 201 -18.61 -2.27 -11.11
C ALA A 201 -19.96 -1.97 -10.44
N ASP A 202 -20.70 -0.98 -10.91
CA ASP A 202 -22.10 -0.77 -10.51
C ASP A 202 -22.99 -1.89 -11.07
N ASP A 203 -22.90 -2.18 -12.38
CA ASP A 203 -23.70 -3.21 -13.04
C ASP A 203 -23.47 -4.62 -12.48
N ALA A 204 -22.22 -4.94 -12.10
CA ALA A 204 -21.85 -6.24 -11.53
C ALA A 204 -22.25 -6.41 -10.06
N GLY A 205 -22.80 -5.35 -9.44
CA GLY A 205 -23.22 -5.34 -8.04
C GLY A 205 -22.05 -5.38 -7.05
N LEU A 206 -20.92 -4.76 -7.38
CA LEU A 206 -19.83 -4.61 -6.40
C LEU A 206 -20.25 -3.64 -5.29
N PRO A 207 -19.61 -3.70 -4.10
CA PRO A 207 -19.92 -2.81 -2.99
C PRO A 207 -19.83 -1.32 -3.36
N THR A 208 -20.76 -0.53 -2.83
CA THR A 208 -20.90 0.91 -3.09
C THR A 208 -20.50 1.78 -1.91
N ASP A 209 -20.06 1.18 -0.80
CA ASP A 209 -19.51 1.91 0.34
C ASP A 209 -18.26 2.71 -0.06
N ALA A 210 -18.06 3.83 0.64
CA ALA A 210 -17.04 4.82 0.27
C ALA A 210 -15.63 4.23 0.41
N GLU A 211 -15.42 3.38 1.40
CA GLU A 211 -14.18 2.67 1.67
C GLU A 211 -13.79 1.78 0.48
N PHE A 212 -14.70 0.92 0.00
CA PHE A 212 -14.41 0.04 -1.13
C PHE A 212 -14.24 0.82 -2.44
N ARG A 213 -15.17 1.73 -2.74
CA ARG A 213 -15.14 2.49 -4.00
C ARG A 213 -13.89 3.36 -4.11
N SER A 214 -13.45 3.99 -3.01
CA SER A 214 -12.21 4.77 -3.02
C SER A 214 -10.98 3.91 -3.30
N ALA A 215 -10.85 2.76 -2.64
CA ALA A 215 -9.73 1.85 -2.84
C ALA A 215 -9.71 1.24 -4.24
N PHE A 216 -10.87 0.83 -4.76
CA PHE A 216 -11.02 0.26 -6.11
C PHE A 216 -10.62 1.26 -7.20
N VAL A 217 -11.12 2.51 -7.12
CA VAL A 217 -10.79 3.56 -8.08
C VAL A 217 -9.32 3.97 -8.00
N ALA A 218 -8.76 4.04 -6.78
CA ALA A 218 -7.35 4.36 -6.60
C ALA A 218 -6.44 3.31 -7.27
N TYR A 219 -6.78 2.02 -7.17
CA TYR A 219 -6.06 0.98 -7.91
C TYR A 219 -6.20 1.15 -9.42
N ALA A 220 -7.42 1.35 -9.93
CA ALA A 220 -7.66 1.51 -11.36
C ALA A 220 -6.87 2.71 -11.92
N GLU A 221 -6.83 3.83 -11.20
CA GLU A 221 -6.02 4.99 -11.57
C GLU A 221 -4.52 4.68 -11.57
N TRP A 222 -3.99 4.06 -10.50
CA TRP A 222 -2.58 3.72 -10.39
C TRP A 222 -2.14 2.70 -11.47
N GLY A 223 -2.87 1.59 -11.61
CA GLY A 223 -2.55 0.51 -12.52
C GLY A 223 -2.62 0.93 -13.99
N THR A 224 -3.62 1.75 -14.36
CA THR A 224 -3.75 2.21 -15.75
C THR A 224 -2.67 3.24 -16.15
N ARG A 225 -2.08 3.97 -15.19
CA ARG A 225 -0.88 4.79 -15.47
C ARG A 225 0.34 3.95 -15.79
N LEU A 226 0.52 2.83 -15.10
CA LEU A 226 1.56 1.85 -15.46
C LEU A 226 1.28 1.24 -16.84
N ALA A 227 0.03 0.93 -17.16
CA ALA A 227 -0.33 0.45 -18.49
C ALA A 227 0.04 1.46 -19.60
N VAL A 228 -0.22 2.77 -19.40
CA VAL A 228 0.23 3.82 -20.33
C VAL A 228 1.76 3.82 -20.45
N TYR A 229 2.48 3.84 -19.31
CA TYR A 229 3.94 3.83 -19.30
C TYR A 229 4.52 2.63 -20.06
N PHE A 230 4.06 1.40 -19.76
CA PHE A 230 4.54 0.18 -20.40
C PHE A 230 4.10 0.03 -21.86
N SER A 231 3.05 0.73 -22.29
CA SER A 231 2.61 0.70 -23.69
C SER A 231 3.41 1.58 -24.64
N GLY A 232 4.27 2.46 -24.11
CA GLY A 232 5.06 3.41 -24.89
C GLY A 232 6.16 2.75 -25.75
N PRO A 233 6.66 3.46 -26.77
CA PRO A 233 7.64 2.92 -27.72
C PRO A 233 9.02 2.61 -27.10
N ASN A 234 9.34 3.24 -25.97
CA ASN A 234 10.60 3.06 -25.25
C ASN A 234 10.42 2.28 -23.94
N ALA A 235 9.29 1.59 -23.76
CA ALA A 235 9.03 0.83 -22.55
C ALA A 235 10.06 -0.30 -22.40
N VAL A 236 10.67 -0.38 -21.22
CA VAL A 236 11.54 -1.48 -20.84
C VAL A 236 10.74 -2.41 -19.94
N ALA A 237 10.81 -3.72 -20.21
CA ALA A 237 10.19 -4.69 -19.33
C ALA A 237 10.83 -4.59 -17.94
N PRO A 238 10.03 -4.47 -16.86
CA PRO A 238 10.59 -4.43 -15.52
C PRO A 238 11.25 -5.79 -15.22
N GLY A 239 12.22 -5.78 -14.31
CA GLY A 239 12.74 -7.02 -13.73
C GLY A 239 11.62 -7.83 -13.06
N GLU A 240 11.94 -9.04 -12.60
CA GLU A 240 10.97 -9.89 -11.91
C GLU A 240 10.42 -9.16 -10.66
N GLN A 241 9.10 -8.95 -10.65
CA GLN A 241 8.39 -8.28 -9.58
C GLN A 241 7.16 -9.11 -9.21
N PRO A 242 6.76 -9.13 -7.92
CA PRO A 242 5.52 -9.79 -7.52
C PRO A 242 4.31 -9.03 -8.09
N VAL A 243 3.17 -9.72 -8.21
CA VAL A 243 1.89 -9.06 -8.46
C VAL A 243 1.64 -8.04 -7.34
N PRO A 244 1.26 -6.79 -7.67
CA PRO A 244 1.02 -5.76 -6.67
C PRO A 244 -0.13 -6.19 -5.77
N ARG A 245 0.03 -5.98 -4.46
CA ARG A 245 -1.05 -6.20 -3.48
C ARG A 245 -1.67 -4.85 -3.14
N TRP A 246 -2.93 -4.67 -3.49
CA TRP A 246 -3.70 -3.46 -3.20
C TRP A 246 -4.61 -3.70 -2.00
N THR A 247 -4.54 -2.82 -1.02
CA THR A 247 -5.34 -2.90 0.22
C THR A 247 -6.21 -1.65 0.34
N TRP A 248 -6.87 -1.45 1.48
CA TRP A 248 -7.73 -0.30 1.75
C TRP A 248 -7.02 1.06 1.74
N GLY A 249 -5.67 1.08 1.75
CA GLY A 249 -4.85 2.29 1.71
C GLY A 249 -4.14 2.47 0.36
N ALA A 250 -3.70 3.70 0.08
CA ALA A 250 -2.95 4.01 -1.13
C ALA A 250 -1.59 3.29 -1.16
N ALA A 251 -1.21 2.76 -2.34
CA ALA A 251 0.15 2.28 -2.54
C ALA A 251 1.17 3.43 -2.44
N PRO A 252 2.38 3.19 -1.89
CA PRO A 252 3.44 4.18 -1.93
C PRO A 252 3.81 4.54 -3.38
N PRO A 253 4.41 5.73 -3.62
CA PRO A 253 4.86 6.10 -4.96
C PRO A 253 5.73 5.02 -5.60
N TYR A 254 5.45 4.68 -6.86
CA TYR A 254 6.27 3.74 -7.63
C TYR A 254 7.69 4.32 -7.80
N GLN A 255 8.69 3.53 -7.44
CA GLN A 255 10.10 3.86 -7.67
C GLN A 255 10.59 3.07 -8.89
N PRO A 256 10.89 3.75 -10.02
CA PRO A 256 11.29 3.11 -11.28
C PRO A 256 12.66 2.43 -11.22
#